data_AF-T1CWL2-F1
#
_entry.id   AF-T1CWL2-F1
#
_cell.length_a   1.000
_cell.length_b   1.000
_cell.length_c   1.000
_cell.angle_alpha   90.00
_cell.angle_beta   90.00
_cell.angle_gamma   90.00
#
_symmetry.space_group_name_H-M   'P 1'
#
loop_
_entity.id
_entity.type
_entity.pdbx_description
1 polymer ?
#
loop_
_entity_poly.entity_id
_entity_poly.type
_entity_poly.pdbx_seq_one_letter_code
_entity_poly.pdbx_strand_id
1 'polypeptide(L)'
;KVIRDLVDWGLVDVVVSTGAVMYQDLYQTIGGRHWMGTPTADDVQLRSLYLDRIYDTYVDELKFEDTDRAIGKITEQFPRRPASSREYLQFLGERFDDPNSILATAARRGVPVFSPALIDSSIGIGLTLYYQANRTAKERFILDAIRDNYELVQILGQSPRTAV
;
A
#
# COMPACT_ATOMS: atom_id res chain seq x y z
N LYS A 1 -10.99 -3.67 8.24
CA LYS A 1 -12.28 -2.97 8.39
C LYS A 1 -12.23 -1.80 9.39
N VAL A 2 -11.75 -1.97 10.63
CA VAL A 2 -11.68 -0.88 11.63
C VAL A 2 -11.03 0.41 11.09
N ILE A 3 -9.82 0.33 10.51
CA ILE A 3 -9.12 1.51 9.97
C ILE A 3 -9.94 2.20 8.87
N ARG A 4 -10.52 1.43 7.94
CA ARG A 4 -11.41 1.95 6.89
C ARG A 4 -12.59 2.71 7.49
N ASP A 5 -13.24 2.15 8.52
CA ASP A 5 -14.39 2.76 9.17
C ASP A 5 -14.01 4.08 9.87
N LEU A 6 -12.86 4.14 10.53
CA LEU A 6 -12.34 5.38 11.13
C LEU A 6 -12.16 6.49 10.08
N VAL A 7 -11.62 6.15 8.90
CA VAL A 7 -11.47 7.09 7.78
C VAL A 7 -12.85 7.49 7.22
N ASP A 8 -13.74 6.53 6.99
CA ASP A 8 -15.05 6.79 6.38
C ASP A 8 -15.96 7.66 7.26
N TRP A 9 -15.85 7.49 8.58
CA TRP A 9 -16.60 8.25 9.57
C TRP A 9 -15.95 9.59 9.94
N GLY A 10 -14.79 9.93 9.35
CA GLY A 10 -14.10 11.19 9.62
C GLY A 10 -13.55 11.27 11.05
N LEU A 11 -13.15 10.14 11.62
CA LEU A 11 -12.57 10.06 12.97
C LEU A 11 -11.05 10.23 12.98
N VAL A 12 -10.41 10.20 11.81
CA VAL A 12 -8.97 10.43 11.64
C VAL A 12 -8.73 11.36 10.45
N ASP A 13 -7.79 12.29 10.62
CA ASP A 13 -7.42 13.27 9.59
C ASP A 13 -6.21 12.83 8.75
N VAL A 14 -5.37 11.92 9.29
CA VAL A 14 -4.15 11.42 8.65
C VAL A 14 -3.95 9.96 9.05
N VAL A 15 -3.51 9.12 8.11
CA VAL A 15 -3.08 7.74 8.38
C VAL A 15 -1.59 7.60 8.09
N VAL A 16 -0.84 7.01 9.01
CA VAL A 16 0.54 6.58 8.77
C VAL A 16 0.60 5.07 8.99
N SER A 17 1.11 4.33 8.01
CA SER A 17 1.16 2.87 8.08
C SER A 17 2.38 2.30 7.39
N THR A 18 2.70 1.04 7.66
CA THR A 18 3.70 0.30 6.89
C THR A 18 3.16 -0.03 5.50
N GLY A 19 4.06 -0.25 4.55
CA GLY A 19 3.67 -0.66 3.20
C GLY A 19 2.94 -2.02 3.20
N ALA A 20 3.24 -2.88 4.17
CA ALA A 20 2.59 -4.18 4.33
C ALA A 20 1.07 -4.07 4.53
N VAL A 21 0.60 -3.17 5.40
CA VAL A 21 -0.86 -3.00 5.63
C VAL A 21 -1.55 -2.48 4.38
N MET A 22 -0.94 -1.49 3.72
CA MET A 22 -1.47 -0.93 2.46
C MET A 22 -1.44 -1.94 1.32
N TYR A 23 -0.43 -2.82 1.28
CA TYR A 23 -0.39 -3.93 0.33
C TYR A 23 -1.54 -4.91 0.57
N GLN A 24 -1.76 -5.33 1.82
CA GLN A 24 -2.85 -6.25 2.13
C GLN A 24 -4.22 -5.66 1.80
N ASP A 25 -4.39 -4.35 1.96
CA ASP A 25 -5.58 -3.62 1.51
C ASP A 25 -5.80 -3.78 0.00
N LEU A 26 -4.77 -3.49 -0.81
CA LEU A 26 -4.81 -3.65 -2.28
C LEU A 26 -4.97 -5.10 -2.72
N TYR A 27 -4.32 -6.03 -2.03
CA TYR A 27 -4.45 -7.46 -2.28
C TYR A 27 -5.92 -7.90 -2.20
N GLN A 28 -6.65 -7.43 -1.20
CA GLN A 28 -8.08 -7.72 -1.05
C GLN A 28 -8.93 -7.08 -2.16
N THR A 29 -8.62 -5.86 -2.60
CA THR A 29 -9.40 -5.19 -3.66
C THR A 29 -9.34 -5.92 -5.00
N ILE A 30 -8.25 -6.64 -5.26
CA ILE A 30 -8.10 -7.45 -6.48
C ILE A 30 -8.56 -8.91 -6.30
N GLY A 31 -9.26 -9.21 -5.21
CA GLY A 31 -9.88 -10.51 -4.94
C GLY A 31 -9.03 -11.47 -4.12
N GLY A 32 -7.90 -11.00 -3.56
CA GLY A 32 -7.11 -11.73 -2.58
C GLY A 32 -7.89 -12.02 -1.30
N ARG A 33 -7.52 -13.09 -0.60
CA ARG A 33 -8.19 -13.53 0.62
C ARG A 33 -7.16 -13.92 1.68
N HIS A 34 -7.57 -13.77 2.92
CA HIS A 34 -6.83 -14.22 4.07
C HIS A 34 -7.56 -15.42 4.67
N TRP A 35 -6.82 -16.46 5.04
CA TRP A 35 -7.37 -17.65 5.66
C TRP A 35 -6.79 -17.84 7.05
N MET A 36 -7.61 -18.32 7.98
CA MET A 36 -7.14 -18.70 9.30
C MET A 36 -6.19 -19.89 9.19
N GLY A 37 -5.03 -19.75 9.79
CA GLY A 37 -3.97 -20.75 9.87
C GLY A 37 -3.51 -20.96 11.31
N THR A 38 -2.28 -21.44 11.47
CA THR A 38 -1.63 -21.62 12.77
C THR A 38 -0.18 -21.14 12.74
N PRO A 39 0.33 -20.54 13.84
CA PRO A 39 1.73 -20.16 13.97
C PRO A 39 2.74 -21.30 13.87
N THR A 40 2.29 -22.54 14.07
CA THR A 40 3.15 -23.74 14.14
C THR A 40 3.08 -24.60 12.88
N ALA A 41 2.58 -24.06 11.77
CA ALA A 41 2.56 -24.78 10.50
C ALA A 41 3.97 -25.02 9.96
N ASP A 42 4.14 -26.09 9.21
CA ASP A 42 5.40 -26.40 8.52
C ASP A 42 5.53 -25.52 7.27
N ASP A 43 6.47 -24.57 7.30
CA ASP A 43 6.70 -23.63 6.21
C ASP A 43 7.20 -24.34 4.93
N VAL A 44 7.81 -25.53 5.03
CA VAL A 44 8.20 -26.33 3.84
C VAL A 44 6.95 -26.85 3.13
N GLN A 45 5.97 -27.34 3.90
CA GLN A 45 4.69 -27.77 3.37
C GLN A 45 3.92 -26.58 2.77
N LEU A 46 3.84 -25.46 3.48
CA LEU A 46 3.16 -24.25 2.99
C LEU A 46 3.77 -23.77 1.67
N ARG A 47 5.10 -23.75 1.56
CA ARG A 47 5.80 -23.40 0.32
C ARG A 47 5.43 -24.33 -0.84
N SER A 48 5.30 -25.64 -0.60
CA SER A 48 4.89 -26.61 -1.63
C SER A 48 3.47 -26.37 -2.16
N LEU A 49 2.64 -25.69 -1.35
CA LEU A 49 1.24 -25.34 -1.66
C LEU A 49 1.08 -23.91 -2.17
N TYR A 50 2.17 -23.15 -2.34
CA TYR A 50 2.14 -21.72 -2.67
C TYR A 50 1.32 -20.89 -1.66
N LEU A 51 1.49 -21.23 -0.38
CA LEU A 51 0.91 -20.48 0.72
C LEU A 51 2.02 -19.75 1.47
N ASP A 52 1.82 -18.46 1.64
CA ASP A 52 2.60 -17.64 2.54
C ASP A 52 1.87 -17.52 3.88
N ARG A 53 2.63 -17.31 4.95
CA ARG A 53 2.09 -17.19 6.30
C ARG A 53 2.53 -15.91 6.97
N ILE A 54 1.55 -15.16 7.45
CA ILE A 54 1.72 -14.02 8.35
C ILE A 54 1.23 -14.49 9.72
N TYR A 55 2.16 -15.04 10.51
CA TYR A 55 1.86 -15.64 11.82
C TYR A 55 0.80 -16.76 11.76
N ASP A 56 -0.45 -16.47 12.09
CA ASP A 56 -1.60 -17.39 12.08
C ASP A 56 -2.54 -17.15 10.90
N THR A 57 -2.10 -16.38 9.90
CA THR A 57 -2.88 -16.05 8.71
C THR A 57 -2.17 -16.57 7.46
N TYR A 58 -2.89 -17.27 6.59
CA TYR A 58 -2.39 -17.71 5.29
C TYR A 58 -2.88 -16.80 4.17
N VAL A 59 -2.05 -16.68 3.14
CA VAL A 59 -2.30 -15.92 1.91
C VAL A 59 -1.75 -16.69 0.72
N ASP A 60 -2.35 -16.44 -0.45
CA ASP A 60 -2.01 -17.11 -1.70
C ASP A 60 -0.84 -16.37 -2.39
N GLU A 61 0.32 -17.02 -2.49
CA GLU A 61 1.55 -16.49 -3.11
C GLU A 61 1.34 -16.14 -4.60
N LEU A 62 0.59 -16.96 -5.34
CA LEU A 62 0.33 -16.69 -6.75
C LEU A 62 -0.52 -15.42 -6.90
N LYS A 63 -1.44 -15.21 -5.97
CA LYS A 63 -2.25 -13.99 -5.92
C LYS A 63 -1.45 -12.78 -5.45
N PHE A 64 -0.44 -12.95 -4.60
CA PHE A 64 0.55 -11.89 -4.30
C PHE A 64 1.32 -11.50 -5.56
N GLU A 65 1.81 -12.48 -6.33
CA GLU A 65 2.51 -12.21 -7.59
C GLU A 65 1.63 -11.42 -8.58
N ASP A 66 0.36 -11.80 -8.72
CA ASP A 66 -0.62 -11.05 -9.53
C ASP A 66 -0.75 -9.60 -9.05
N THR A 67 -0.78 -9.38 -7.73
CA THR A 67 -0.88 -8.06 -7.11
C THR A 67 0.36 -7.23 -7.41
N ASP A 68 1.54 -7.78 -7.26
CA ASP A 68 2.81 -7.10 -7.52
C ASP A 68 2.90 -6.67 -8.99
N ARG A 69 2.51 -7.55 -9.91
CA ARG A 69 2.43 -7.26 -11.35
C ARG A 69 1.40 -6.18 -11.66
N ALA A 70 0.25 -6.21 -10.99
CA ALA A 70 -0.79 -5.19 -11.13
C ALA A 70 -0.29 -3.82 -10.67
N ILE A 71 0.39 -3.74 -9.51
CA ILE A 71 1.00 -2.50 -9.00
C ILE A 71 2.01 -1.96 -10.02
N GLY A 72 2.94 -2.79 -10.51
CA GLY A 72 3.92 -2.38 -11.51
C GLY A 72 3.26 -1.82 -12.78
N LYS A 73 2.22 -2.49 -13.29
CA LYS A 73 1.46 -2.05 -14.47
C LYS A 73 0.65 -0.77 -14.23
N ILE A 74 0.04 -0.62 -13.05
CA ILE A 74 -0.70 0.60 -12.67
C ILE A 74 0.26 1.79 -12.56
N THR A 75 1.49 1.57 -12.06
CA THR A 75 2.53 2.59 -11.94
C THR A 75 2.92 3.22 -13.29
N GLU A 76 2.79 2.50 -14.41
CA GLU A 76 3.01 3.07 -15.75
C GLU A 76 2.10 4.26 -16.07
N GLN A 77 0.94 4.35 -15.39
CA GLN A 77 0.00 5.47 -15.55
C GLN A 77 0.29 6.63 -14.60
N PHE A 78 1.25 6.47 -13.69
CA PHE A 78 1.67 7.54 -12.79
C PHE A 78 2.56 8.55 -13.54
N PRO A 79 2.45 9.86 -13.27
CA PRO A 79 3.34 10.86 -13.86
C PRO A 79 4.82 10.51 -13.68
N ARG A 80 5.63 10.62 -14.75
CA ARG A 80 7.08 10.32 -14.73
C ARG A 80 7.88 11.40 -14.01
N ARG A 81 7.68 11.53 -12.70
CA ARG A 81 8.35 12.50 -11.82
C ARG A 81 8.48 11.96 -10.39
N PRO A 82 9.25 12.64 -9.52
CA PRO A 82 9.25 12.36 -8.10
C PRO A 82 7.86 12.56 -7.46
N ALA A 83 7.53 11.72 -6.50
CA ALA A 83 6.32 11.83 -5.68
C ALA A 83 6.53 11.22 -4.29
N SER A 84 5.77 11.72 -3.32
CA SER A 84 5.75 11.19 -1.95
C SER A 84 4.96 9.87 -1.90
N SER A 85 5.09 9.09 -0.82
CA SER A 85 4.25 7.89 -0.64
C SER A 85 2.78 8.29 -0.52
N ARG A 86 2.47 9.43 0.11
CA ARG A 86 1.10 9.97 0.18
C ARG A 86 0.48 10.12 -1.18
N GLU A 87 1.19 10.79 -2.09
CA GLU A 87 0.69 11.04 -3.44
C GLU A 87 0.52 9.72 -4.22
N TYR A 88 1.47 8.81 -4.10
CA TYR A 88 1.42 7.53 -4.78
C TYR A 88 0.32 6.59 -4.23
N LEU A 89 0.13 6.54 -2.92
CA LEU A 89 -0.92 5.76 -2.26
C LEU A 89 -2.31 6.33 -2.55
N GLN A 90 -2.45 7.66 -2.64
CA GLN A 90 -3.68 8.29 -3.12
C GLN A 90 -3.98 7.84 -4.56
N PHE A 91 -3.00 7.93 -5.45
CA PHE A 91 -3.15 7.47 -6.83
C PHE A 91 -3.57 6.00 -6.92
N LEU A 92 -2.99 5.11 -6.09
CA LEU A 92 -3.39 3.71 -6.04
C LEU A 92 -4.83 3.55 -5.54
N GLY A 93 -5.22 4.25 -4.48
CA GLY A 93 -6.58 4.24 -3.95
C GLY A 93 -7.63 4.68 -4.97
N GLU A 94 -7.30 5.62 -5.86
CA GLU A 94 -8.18 6.07 -6.94
C GLU A 94 -8.38 5.02 -8.05
N ARG A 95 -7.61 3.92 -8.08
CA ARG A 95 -7.72 2.86 -9.10
C ARG A 95 -8.67 1.73 -8.75
N PHE A 96 -9.12 1.68 -7.50
CA PHE A 96 -9.99 0.62 -7.02
C PHE A 96 -11.25 1.23 -6.42
N ASP A 97 -12.40 0.73 -6.86
CA ASP A 97 -13.70 1.09 -6.27
C ASP A 97 -14.17 -0.05 -5.35
N ASP A 98 -13.40 -0.30 -4.29
CA ASP A 98 -13.79 -1.23 -3.22
C ASP A 98 -14.19 -0.44 -1.96
N PRO A 99 -15.48 -0.48 -1.54
CA PRO A 99 -15.92 0.23 -0.35
C PRO A 99 -15.23 -0.28 0.93
N ASN A 100 -14.65 -1.48 0.93
CA ASN A 100 -13.95 -2.06 2.09
C ASN A 100 -12.47 -1.68 2.17
N SER A 101 -11.91 -1.06 1.12
CA SER A 101 -10.51 -0.66 1.08
C SER A 101 -10.25 0.60 1.88
N ILE A 102 -9.17 0.59 2.65
CA ILE A 102 -8.61 1.74 3.36
C ILE A 102 -8.18 2.79 2.33
N LEU A 103 -7.38 2.42 1.33
CA LEU A 103 -6.86 3.36 0.33
C LEU A 103 -7.96 3.97 -0.54
N ALA A 104 -8.90 3.17 -1.03
CA ALA A 104 -10.01 3.69 -1.83
C ALA A 104 -10.90 4.64 -1.01
N THR A 105 -11.16 4.29 0.25
CA THR A 105 -11.93 5.16 1.17
C THR A 105 -11.17 6.44 1.49
N ALA A 106 -9.87 6.36 1.77
CA ALA A 106 -9.03 7.51 2.05
C ALA A 106 -8.93 8.46 0.85
N ALA A 107 -8.76 7.94 -0.36
CA ALA A 107 -8.79 8.72 -1.59
C ALA A 107 -10.14 9.45 -1.77
N ARG A 108 -11.27 8.76 -1.59
CA ARG A 108 -12.61 9.36 -1.69
C ARG A 108 -12.89 10.41 -0.62
N ARG A 109 -12.35 10.23 0.59
CA ARG A 109 -12.54 11.15 1.74
C ARG A 109 -11.51 12.26 1.79
N GLY A 110 -10.48 12.23 0.94
CA GLY A 110 -9.38 13.20 0.97
C GLY A 110 -8.46 13.07 2.18
N VAL A 111 -8.43 11.89 2.83
CA VAL A 111 -7.57 11.62 3.99
C VAL A 111 -6.20 11.15 3.49
N PRO A 112 -5.09 11.87 3.77
CA PRO A 112 -3.76 11.45 3.34
C PRO A 112 -3.28 10.19 4.07
N VAL A 113 -2.72 9.25 3.32
CA VAL A 113 -2.12 8.02 3.85
C VAL A 113 -0.63 8.01 3.54
N PHE A 114 0.23 7.97 4.55
CA PHE A 114 1.68 7.93 4.40
C PHE A 114 2.25 6.55 4.70
N SER A 115 3.30 6.18 3.97
CA SER A 115 4.18 5.06 4.28
C SER A 115 5.64 5.40 4.01
N PRO A 116 6.38 5.93 5.00
CA PRO A 116 7.77 6.36 4.82
C PRO A 116 8.72 5.25 4.35
N ALA A 117 8.42 4.00 4.72
CA ALA A 117 9.16 2.80 4.31
C ALA A 117 8.39 1.98 3.26
N LEU A 118 7.70 2.63 2.31
CA LEU A 118 6.85 1.94 1.33
C LEU A 118 7.60 0.83 0.54
N ILE A 119 8.87 1.06 0.20
CA ILE A 119 9.68 0.10 -0.56
C ILE A 119 10.00 -1.18 0.22
N ASP A 120 9.91 -1.14 1.55
CA ASP A 120 10.06 -2.30 2.43
C ASP A 120 8.69 -3.02 2.57
N SER A 121 8.12 -3.41 1.44
CA SER A 121 6.85 -4.14 1.35
C SER A 121 6.66 -4.75 -0.04
N SER A 122 5.62 -5.57 -0.21
CA SER A 122 5.25 -6.09 -1.54
C SER A 122 4.79 -5.01 -2.52
N ILE A 123 4.36 -3.81 -2.06
CA ILE A 123 4.23 -2.65 -2.96
C ILE A 123 5.60 -2.30 -3.56
N GLY A 124 6.67 -2.35 -2.76
CA GLY A 124 8.05 -2.18 -3.22
C GLY A 124 8.49 -3.25 -4.23
N ILE A 125 8.02 -4.49 -4.11
CA ILE A 125 8.25 -5.55 -5.11
C ILE A 125 7.57 -5.17 -6.43
N GLY A 126 6.29 -4.77 -6.40
CA GLY A 126 5.58 -4.28 -7.59
C GLY A 126 6.27 -3.06 -8.24
N LEU A 127 6.75 -2.11 -7.43
CA LEU A 127 7.54 -0.97 -7.90
C LEU A 127 8.89 -1.38 -8.50
N THR A 128 9.49 -2.47 -8.02
CA THR A 128 10.74 -3.03 -8.59
C THR A 128 10.51 -3.55 -10.02
N LEU A 129 9.35 -4.14 -10.29
CA LEU A 129 8.96 -4.55 -11.65
C LEU A 129 8.86 -3.33 -12.58
N TYR A 130 8.19 -2.26 -12.12
CA TYR A 130 8.13 -0.99 -12.86
C TYR A 130 9.54 -0.39 -13.09
N TYR A 131 10.37 -0.36 -12.04
CA TYR A 131 11.72 0.17 -12.10
C TYR A 131 12.55 -0.59 -13.14
N GLN A 132 12.49 -1.91 -13.14
CA GLN A 132 13.25 -2.74 -14.08
C GLN A 132 12.88 -2.43 -15.54
N ALA A 133 11.58 -2.26 -15.83
CA ALA A 133 11.09 -1.91 -17.17
C ALA A 133 11.51 -0.49 -17.61
N ASN A 134 11.65 0.44 -16.66
CA ASN A 134 11.93 1.85 -16.93
C ASN A 134 13.34 2.30 -16.53
N ARG A 135 14.25 1.37 -16.21
CA ARG A 135 15.57 1.71 -15.61
C ARG A 135 16.44 2.60 -16.50
N THR A 136 16.28 2.51 -17.81
CA THR A 136 17.01 3.31 -18.81
C THR A 136 16.23 4.55 -19.28
N ALA A 137 14.99 4.73 -18.82
CA ALA A 137 14.19 5.90 -19.17
C ALA A 137 14.79 7.16 -18.55
N LYS A 138 14.85 8.24 -19.33
CA LYS A 138 15.31 9.56 -18.87
C LYS A 138 14.44 10.09 -17.73
N GLU A 139 13.13 9.86 -17.83
CA GLU A 139 12.14 10.24 -16.84
C GLU A 139 11.35 8.99 -16.41
N ARG A 140 11.10 8.88 -15.11
CA ARG A 140 10.35 7.78 -14.49
C ARG A 140 9.78 8.23 -13.16
N PHE A 141 8.84 7.46 -12.62
CA PHE A 141 8.45 7.60 -11.23
C PHE A 141 9.66 7.39 -10.30
N ILE A 142 9.78 8.27 -9.31
CA ILE A 142 10.77 8.17 -8.22
C ILE A 142 10.03 8.40 -6.92
N LEU A 143 10.16 7.48 -5.97
CA LEU A 143 9.65 7.69 -4.63
C LEU A 143 10.60 8.65 -3.87
N ASP A 144 10.09 9.82 -3.50
CA ASP A 144 10.78 10.80 -2.67
C ASP A 144 10.32 10.64 -1.21
N ALA A 145 11.09 9.84 -0.46
CA ALA A 145 10.78 9.56 0.95
C ALA A 145 10.98 10.78 1.87
N ILE A 146 11.82 11.75 1.49
CA ILE A 146 12.01 12.97 2.30
C ILE A 146 10.76 13.85 2.22
N ARG A 147 10.09 13.84 1.06
CA ARG A 147 8.84 14.58 0.88
C ARG A 147 7.72 14.12 1.80
N ASP A 148 7.66 12.85 2.20
CA ASP A 148 6.71 12.37 3.22
C ASP A 148 6.89 13.13 4.54
N ASN A 149 8.13 13.18 5.03
CA ASN A 149 8.44 13.86 6.28
C ASN A 149 8.17 15.36 6.19
N TYR A 150 8.51 15.99 5.06
CA TYR A 150 8.20 17.40 4.82
C TYR A 150 6.69 17.67 4.89
N GLU A 151 5.88 16.87 4.18
CA GLU A 151 4.42 17.00 4.12
C GLU A 151 3.78 16.76 5.50
N LEU A 152 4.22 15.73 6.24
CA LEU A 152 3.79 15.47 7.62
C LEU A 152 4.08 16.64 8.56
N VAL A 153 5.29 17.21 8.49
CA VAL A 153 5.66 18.38 9.30
C VAL A 153 4.81 19.60 8.95
N GLN A 154 4.44 19.80 7.67
CA GLN A 154 3.52 20.87 7.28
C GLN A 154 2.13 20.68 7.92
N ILE A 155 1.61 19.45 7.90
CA ILE A 155 0.32 19.13 8.52
C ILE A 155 0.36 19.42 10.02
N LEU A 156 1.41 18.97 10.72
CA LEU A 156 1.58 19.26 12.15
C LEU A 156 1.67 20.77 12.42
N GLY A 157 2.48 21.50 11.66
CA GLY A 157 2.72 22.93 11.87
C GLY A 157 1.49 23.81 11.60
N GLN A 158 0.55 23.33 10.77
CA GLN A 158 -0.70 24.02 10.45
C GLN A 158 -1.87 23.60 11.35
N SER A 159 -1.70 22.55 12.17
CA SER A 159 -2.75 22.01 13.02
C SER A 159 -2.80 22.77 14.36
N PRO A 160 -3.96 23.30 14.78
CA PRO A 160 -4.09 24.00 16.07
C PRO A 160 -3.94 23.05 17.27
N ARG A 161 -4.29 21.77 17.08
CA ARG A 161 -4.16 20.67 18.05
C ARG A 161 -3.93 19.37 17.30
N THR A 162 -3.24 18.43 17.93
CA THR A 162 -2.96 17.10 17.37
C THR A 162 -3.23 16.02 18.40
N ALA A 163 -3.53 14.81 17.94
CA ALA A 163 -3.59 13.58 18.72
C ALA A 163 -2.99 12.44 17.90
N VAL A 164 -2.42 11.44 18.59
CA VAL A 164 -1.83 10.23 18.01
C VAL A 164 -2.39 9.02 18.73
#